data_AF-A0A916BKE0-F1
#
_entry.id   AF-A0A916BKE0-F1
#
_cell.length_a   1.000
_cell.length_b   1.000
_cell.length_c   1.000
_cell.angle_alpha   90.00
_cell.angle_beta   90.00
_cell.angle_gamma   90.00
#
_symmetry.space_group_name_H-M   'P 1'
#
loop_
_entity.id
_entity.type
_entity.pdbx_description
1 polymer ?
#
loop_
_entity_poly.entity_id
_entity_poly.type
_entity_poly.pdbx_seq_one_letter_code
_entity_poly.pdbx_strand_id
1 'polypeptide(L)'
;MMKRHMTPLQRRLAFVLLMLLVTAILGKGVVVAQTGGGYDLTWSTIDGGGSSSAGGGYQLIGTLGQPDAGATLNGGGYSLSGGFWGGVSIDSKVYLPLIRR
;
A
#
# COMPACT_ATOMS: atom_id res chain seq x y z
N MET A 1 -26.56 65.01 26.68
CA MET A 1 -25.90 63.89 25.96
C MET A 1 -24.39 64.11 25.98
N MET A 2 -23.69 63.48 26.93
CA MET A 2 -22.31 63.82 27.31
C MET A 2 -21.31 63.01 26.49
N LYS A 3 -20.64 63.63 25.51
CA LYS A 3 -19.56 63.00 24.73
C LYS A 3 -18.34 62.87 25.63
N ARG A 4 -18.14 61.70 26.25
CA ARG A 4 -16.92 61.41 27.03
C ARG A 4 -15.70 61.57 26.12
N HIS A 5 -14.91 62.61 26.36
CA HIS A 5 -13.65 62.82 25.66
C HIS A 5 -12.61 61.84 26.20
N MET A 6 -12.24 60.86 25.38
CA MET A 6 -11.15 59.94 25.72
C MET A 6 -9.84 60.71 25.77
N THR A 7 -9.15 60.61 26.89
CA THR A 7 -7.80 61.17 27.07
C THR A 7 -6.82 60.54 26.06
N PRO A 8 -5.72 61.21 25.70
CA PRO A 8 -4.75 60.70 24.72
C PRO A 8 -4.16 59.34 25.13
N LEU A 9 -4.04 59.05 26.44
CA LEU A 9 -3.62 57.76 26.96
C LEU A 9 -4.65 56.65 26.67
N GLN A 10 -5.95 56.94 26.86
CA GLN A 10 -7.02 55.98 26.57
C GLN A 10 -7.12 55.64 25.08
N ARG A 11 -6.82 56.59 24.20
CA ARG A 11 -6.76 56.35 22.74
C ARG A 11 -5.59 55.44 22.37
N ARG A 12 -4.42 55.65 22.97
CA ARG A 12 -3.23 54.78 22.77
C ARG A 12 -3.50 53.36 23.24
N LEU A 13 -4.10 53.20 24.42
CA LEU A 13 -4.47 51.89 24.96
C LEU A 13 -5.50 51.15 24.09
N ALA A 14 -6.53 51.85 23.63
CA ALA A 14 -7.53 51.28 22.71
C ALA A 14 -6.89 50.82 21.39
N PHE A 15 -5.93 51.58 20.86
CA PHE A 15 -5.22 51.24 19.64
C PHE A 15 -4.32 50.00 19.82
N VAL A 16 -3.61 49.90 20.95
CA VAL A 16 -2.81 48.72 21.29
C VAL A 16 -3.68 47.48 21.46
N LEU A 17 -4.80 47.60 22.16
CA LEU A 17 -5.76 46.50 22.32
C LEU A 17 -6.36 46.05 20.99
N LEU A 18 -6.67 46.99 20.10
CA LEU A 18 -7.16 46.69 18.75
C LEU A 18 -6.09 45.95 17.92
N MET A 19 -4.83 46.40 17.99
CA MET A 19 -3.71 45.75 17.30
C MET A 19 -3.46 44.32 17.81
N LEU A 20 -3.56 44.11 19.12
CA LEU A 20 -3.47 42.78 19.74
C LEU A 20 -4.64 41.87 19.32
N LEU A 21 -5.85 42.41 19.24
CA LEU A 21 -7.02 41.66 18.79
C LEU A 21 -6.89 41.26 17.32
N VAL A 22 -6.42 42.17 16.46
CA VAL A 22 -6.19 41.91 15.03
C VAL A 22 -5.13 40.83 14.82
N THR A 23 -4.01 40.89 15.57
CA THR A 23 -2.97 39.86 15.50
C THR A 23 -3.45 38.50 16.01
N ALA A 24 -4.26 38.46 17.08
CA ALA A 24 -4.85 37.23 17.58
C ALA A 24 -5.85 36.58 16.60
N ILE A 25 -6.59 37.39 15.83
CA ILE A 25 -7.52 36.90 14.80
C ILE A 25 -6.77 36.40 13.55
N LEU A 26 -5.72 37.12 13.12
CA LEU A 26 -4.93 36.77 11.94
C LEU A 26 -3.93 35.62 12.18
N GLY A 27 -3.57 35.34 13.43
CA GLY A 27 -2.56 34.33 13.81
C GLY A 27 -2.99 32.86 13.67
N LYS A 28 -4.18 32.55 13.14
CA LYS A 28 -4.69 31.15 13.04
C LYS A 28 -4.14 30.33 11.85
N GLY A 29 -3.08 30.79 11.21
CA GLY A 29 -2.68 30.35 9.86
C GLY A 29 -1.67 29.20 9.75
N VAL A 30 -1.25 28.57 10.85
CA VAL A 30 -0.39 27.37 10.74
C VAL A 30 -1.23 26.14 11.03
N VAL A 31 -2.06 25.76 10.05
CA VAL A 31 -2.61 24.42 9.99
C VAL A 31 -1.44 23.52 9.58
N VAL A 32 -0.76 22.94 10.57
CA VAL A 32 0.15 21.83 10.31
C VAL A 32 -0.76 20.66 9.90
N ALA A 33 -0.87 20.41 8.60
CA ALA A 33 -1.50 19.19 8.13
C ALA A 33 -0.77 18.03 8.81
N GLN A 34 -1.52 17.12 9.44
CA GLN A 34 -0.94 15.91 9.99
C GLN A 34 -0.30 15.14 8.83
N THR A 35 1.03 15.18 8.74
CA THR A 35 1.77 14.24 7.91
C THR A 35 1.69 12.91 8.65
N GLY A 36 0.80 12.02 8.21
CA GLY A 36 0.93 10.61 8.57
C GLY A 36 2.35 10.18 8.23
N GLY A 37 3.05 9.53 9.16
CA GLY A 37 4.37 8.97 8.89
C GLY A 37 4.35 8.12 7.61
N GLY A 38 5.53 7.90 7.01
CA GLY A 38 5.64 7.10 5.79
C GLY A 38 4.87 5.79 5.94
N TYR A 39 3.95 5.52 5.01
CA TYR A 39 3.23 4.26 5.00
C TYR A 39 4.26 3.13 4.94
N ASP A 40 4.22 2.23 5.92
CA ASP A 40 4.92 0.96 5.81
C ASP A 40 4.09 0.07 4.88
N LEU A 41 4.40 0.15 3.58
CA LEU A 41 3.83 -0.67 2.52
C LEU A 41 4.62 -1.98 2.33
N THR A 42 5.18 -2.53 3.42
CA THR A 42 5.81 -3.85 3.36
C THR A 42 4.74 -4.87 2.99
N TRP A 43 4.85 -5.40 1.77
CA TRP A 43 4.03 -6.48 1.27
C TRP A 43 4.87 -7.74 1.19
N SER A 44 4.24 -8.89 1.40
CA SER A 44 4.87 -10.19 1.29
C SER A 44 3.90 -11.13 0.59
N THR A 45 4.44 -11.98 -0.27
CA THR A 45 3.71 -13.09 -0.89
C THR A 45 4.31 -14.40 -0.38
N ILE A 46 3.46 -15.39 -0.11
CA ILE A 46 3.92 -16.77 0.04
C ILE A 46 3.80 -17.38 -1.35
N ASP A 47 4.89 -17.31 -2.11
CA ASP A 47 4.96 -17.86 -3.45
C ASP A 47 5.05 -19.39 -3.40
N GLY A 48 3.89 -20.04 -3.21
CA GLY A 48 3.72 -21.48 -3.34
C GLY A 48 4.47 -22.32 -2.29
N GLY A 49 3.71 -23.12 -1.53
CA GLY A 49 4.29 -24.27 -0.83
C GLY A 49 4.27 -25.51 -1.73
N GLY A 50 5.04 -26.55 -1.39
CA GLY A 50 4.96 -27.84 -2.05
C GLY A 50 5.77 -28.90 -1.31
N SER A 51 5.40 -30.17 -1.48
CA SER A 51 6.12 -31.28 -0.88
C SER A 51 5.98 -32.55 -1.72
N SER A 52 6.94 -33.45 -1.57
CA SER A 52 6.88 -34.79 -2.15
C SER A 52 6.41 -35.79 -1.10
N SER A 53 5.38 -36.54 -1.44
CA SER A 53 4.95 -37.73 -0.69
C SER A 53 5.29 -38.97 -1.52
N ALA A 54 5.80 -40.02 -0.89
CA ALA A 54 6.16 -41.26 -1.56
C ALA A 54 5.50 -42.47 -0.88
N GLY A 55 5.13 -43.47 -1.68
CA GLY A 55 4.53 -44.71 -1.19
C GLY A 55 4.55 -45.80 -2.25
N GLY A 56 5.11 -46.98 -1.91
CA GLY A 56 5.35 -48.05 -2.87
C GLY A 56 6.28 -47.60 -4.01
N GLY A 57 5.89 -47.86 -5.27
CA GLY A 57 6.62 -47.42 -6.47
C GLY A 57 6.22 -46.04 -7.01
N TYR A 58 5.45 -45.26 -6.24
CA TYR A 58 4.90 -43.98 -6.68
C TYR A 58 5.41 -42.80 -5.84
N GLN A 59 5.61 -41.67 -6.52
CA GLN A 59 5.91 -40.38 -5.92
C GLN A 59 4.85 -39.36 -6.34
N LEU A 60 4.29 -38.65 -5.38
CA LEU A 60 3.38 -37.53 -5.58
C LEU A 60 4.11 -36.25 -5.21
N ILE A 61 4.22 -35.31 -6.15
CA ILE A 61 4.77 -33.99 -5.90
C ILE A 61 3.65 -32.99 -6.08
N GLY A 62 3.33 -32.26 -5.01
CA GLY A 62 2.24 -31.29 -5.00
C GLY A 62 2.73 -29.89 -4.68
N THR A 63 2.04 -28.88 -5.22
CA THR A 63 2.25 -27.47 -4.90
C THR A 63 0.92 -26.86 -4.45
N LEU A 64 0.94 -26.05 -3.38
CA LEU A 64 -0.19 -25.22 -2.98
C LEU A 64 -0.42 -24.19 -4.10
N GLY A 65 -1.68 -24.10 -4.55
CA GLY A 65 -2.06 -23.41 -5.77
C GLY A 65 -1.51 -22.00 -5.89
N GLN A 66 -1.13 -21.65 -7.12
CA GLN A 66 -0.54 -20.38 -7.47
C GLN A 66 -1.48 -19.61 -8.40
N PRO A 67 -1.83 -18.35 -8.11
CA PRO A 67 -2.76 -17.56 -8.92
C PRO A 67 -2.21 -17.24 -10.32
N ASP A 68 -0.88 -17.30 -10.50
CA ASP A 68 -0.16 -17.10 -11.74
C ASP A 68 0.06 -18.40 -12.55
N ALA A 69 -0.28 -19.57 -11.99
CA ALA A 69 -0.22 -20.83 -12.72
C ALA A 69 -1.23 -20.82 -13.88
N GLY A 70 -0.73 -20.99 -15.10
CA GLY A 70 -1.57 -20.87 -16.29
C GLY A 70 -0.89 -21.38 -17.56
N ALA A 71 -1.62 -21.28 -18.68
CA ALA A 71 -1.06 -21.62 -19.98
C ALA A 71 0.11 -20.67 -20.32
N THR A 72 1.14 -21.22 -20.97
CA THR A 72 2.28 -20.43 -21.44
C THR A 72 1.83 -19.34 -22.40
N LEU A 73 2.12 -18.09 -22.05
CA LEU A 73 1.87 -16.90 -22.86
C LEU A 73 3.01 -16.74 -23.88
N ASN A 74 2.69 -16.38 -25.12
CA ASN A 74 3.68 -16.18 -26.18
C ASN A 74 3.51 -14.79 -26.81
N GLY A 75 4.61 -14.08 -27.07
CA GLY A 75 4.58 -12.77 -27.72
C GLY A 75 5.96 -12.24 -28.07
N GLY A 76 6.11 -11.66 -29.27
CA GLY A 76 7.35 -10.98 -29.69
C GLY A 76 8.61 -11.87 -29.73
N GLY A 77 8.46 -13.19 -29.86
CA GLY A 77 9.58 -14.15 -29.78
C GLY A 77 9.88 -14.67 -28.37
N TYR A 78 9.12 -14.22 -27.37
CA TYR A 78 9.26 -14.65 -25.98
C TYR A 78 8.10 -15.54 -25.55
N SER A 79 8.39 -16.39 -24.58
CA SER A 79 7.45 -17.29 -23.95
C SER A 79 7.52 -17.11 -22.43
N LEU A 80 6.37 -16.94 -21.78
CA LEU A 80 6.24 -16.76 -20.35
C LEU A 80 5.32 -17.85 -19.79
N SER A 81 5.86 -18.72 -18.96
CA SER A 81 5.09 -19.74 -18.24
C SER A 81 5.05 -19.36 -16.77
N GLY A 82 3.86 -19.12 -16.24
CA GLY A 82 3.63 -18.78 -14.83
C GLY A 82 3.39 -20.04 -13.98
N GLY A 83 3.62 -19.92 -12.67
CA GLY A 83 3.49 -21.02 -11.71
C GLY A 83 4.76 -21.85 -11.50
N PHE A 84 4.76 -22.64 -10.43
CA PHE A 84 5.92 -23.37 -9.87
C PHE A 84 6.52 -24.38 -10.85
N TRP A 85 5.66 -24.96 -11.71
CA TRP A 85 6.05 -25.91 -12.74
C TRP A 85 6.26 -25.25 -14.11
N GLY A 86 6.10 -23.93 -14.21
CA GLY A 86 6.31 -23.16 -15.43
C GLY A 86 7.75 -23.28 -15.92
N GLY A 87 7.96 -23.95 -17.05
CA GLY A 87 9.29 -24.21 -17.62
C GLY A 87 9.99 -25.47 -17.11
N VAL A 88 9.40 -26.24 -16.20
CA VAL A 88 9.94 -27.54 -15.79
C VAL A 88 9.57 -28.60 -16.82
N SER A 89 10.57 -29.19 -17.48
CA SER A 89 10.39 -30.41 -18.26
C SER A 89 10.41 -31.62 -17.32
N ILE A 90 9.23 -32.17 -17.03
CA ILE A 90 9.10 -33.42 -16.28
C ILE A 90 9.32 -34.61 -17.21
N ASP A 91 10.47 -35.29 -17.07
CA ASP A 91 10.80 -36.54 -17.77
C ASP A 91 10.21 -37.79 -17.08
N SER A 92 8.97 -37.67 -16.60
CA SER A 92 8.28 -38.72 -15.87
C SER A 92 6.92 -39.01 -16.48
N LYS A 93 6.58 -40.32 -16.55
CA LYS A 93 5.26 -40.75 -17.01
C LYS A 93 4.22 -40.28 -15.99
N VAL A 94 3.39 -39.32 -16.39
CA VAL A 94 2.29 -38.83 -15.55
C VAL A 94 1.18 -39.86 -15.57
N TYR A 95 0.89 -40.45 -14.41
CA TYR A 95 -0.16 -41.47 -14.26
C TYR A 95 -1.48 -40.92 -13.73
N LEU A 96 -1.55 -39.62 -13.41
CA LEU A 96 -2.80 -38.96 -13.01
C LEU A 96 -3.48 -38.26 -14.21
N PRO A 97 -4.82 -38.19 -14.24
CA PRO A 97 -5.53 -37.42 -15.24
C PRO A 97 -5.23 -35.93 -15.08
N LEU A 98 -4.64 -35.33 -16.12
CA LEU A 98 -4.51 -33.88 -16.24
C LEU A 98 -5.86 -33.30 -16.68
N ILE A 99 -6.56 -32.62 -15.78
CA ILE A 99 -7.70 -31.80 -16.16
C ILE A 99 -7.15 -30.53 -16.81
N ARG A 100 -7.07 -30.54 -18.15
CA ARG A 100 -6.82 -29.34 -18.94
C ARG A 100 -8.18 -28.68 -19.19
N ARG A 101 -8.39 -27.49 -18.63
CA ARG A 101 -9.57 -26.68 -18.92
C ARG A 101 -9.31 -25.82 -20.15
#